data_AF-A0A976KB85-F1
#
_entry.id   AF-A0A976KB85-F1
#
_cell.length_a   1.000
_cell.length_b   1.000
_cell.length_c   1.000
_cell.angle_alpha   90.00
_cell.angle_beta   90.00
_cell.angle_gamma   90.00
#
_symmetry.space_group_name_H-M   'P 1'
#
loop_
_entity.id
_entity.type
_entity.pdbx_description
1 polymer ?
#
loop_
_entity_poly.entity_id
_entity_poly.type
_entity_poly.pdbx_seq_one_letter_code
_entity_poly.pdbx_strand_id
1 'polypeptide(L)'
;MAAQQREISVSEFFTKNRHLLGFDSPTKALLTTLKEAVDNSLDACEEAGILPSLDIEIRTVGDNRFRVVVRDNGPGIVKAQIPRIFGKLLYGSK
;
A
#
# COMPACT_ATOMS: atom_id res chain seq x y z
N MET A 1 14.30 37.48 -2.88
CA MET A 1 13.22 36.88 -2.07
C MET A 1 13.16 35.36 -2.31
N ALA A 2 14.18 34.62 -1.88
CA ALA A 2 14.19 33.15 -1.95
C ALA A 2 14.00 32.61 -0.53
N ALA A 3 12.81 32.84 0.02
CA ALA A 3 12.49 32.47 1.40
C ALA A 3 11.99 31.03 1.45
N GLN A 4 12.74 30.18 2.16
CA GLN A 4 12.35 28.88 2.70
C GLN A 4 12.07 27.76 1.69
N GLN A 5 13.13 27.19 1.11
CA GLN A 5 13.08 25.77 0.71
C GLN A 5 12.92 24.95 2.00
N ARG A 6 11.69 24.54 2.32
CA ARG A 6 11.44 23.52 3.34
C ARG A 6 11.62 22.16 2.70
N GLU A 7 12.55 21.37 3.22
CA GLU A 7 12.68 19.96 2.87
C GLU A 7 11.41 19.26 3.37
N ILE A 8 10.52 18.92 2.45
CA ILE A 8 9.27 18.24 2.76
C ILE A 8 9.57 16.74 2.74
N SER A 9 9.28 16.05 3.83
CA SER A 9 9.35 14.59 3.83
C SER A 9 8.42 14.02 2.76
N VAL A 10 8.82 12.96 2.08
CA VAL A 10 8.01 12.25 1.09
C VAL A 10 6.63 11.91 1.64
N SER A 11 6.54 11.52 2.92
CA SER A 11 5.28 11.26 3.62
C SER A 11 4.40 12.50 3.79
N GLU A 12 5.00 13.66 4.05
CA GLU A 12 4.28 14.93 4.16
C GLU A 12 3.82 15.43 2.79
N PHE A 13 4.64 15.23 1.74
CA PHE A 13 4.29 15.53 0.36
C PHE A 13 3.04 14.75 -0.09
N PHE A 14 2.99 13.45 0.15
CA PHE A 14 1.84 12.63 -0.23
C PHE A 14 0.61 12.84 0.66
N THR A 15 0.80 13.16 1.93
CA THR A 15 -0.31 13.55 2.81
C THR A 15 -0.99 14.83 2.32
N LYS A 16 -0.21 15.80 1.83
CA LYS A 16 -0.71 17.04 1.23
C LYS A 16 -1.27 16.83 -0.18
N ASN A 17 -0.81 15.81 -0.90
CA ASN A 17 -1.18 15.53 -2.30
C ASN A 17 -1.81 14.13 -2.49
N ARG A 18 -2.81 13.78 -1.68
CA ARG A 18 -3.48 12.46 -1.71
C ARG A 18 -4.06 12.07 -3.07
N HIS A 19 -4.45 13.06 -3.88
CA HIS A 19 -4.98 12.85 -5.22
C HIS A 19 -3.94 12.23 -6.18
N LEU A 20 -2.65 12.52 -6.00
CA LEU A 20 -1.56 11.94 -6.80
C LEU A 20 -1.42 10.43 -6.58
N LEU A 21 -1.94 9.91 -5.46
CA LEU A 21 -1.95 8.50 -5.11
C LEU A 21 -3.28 7.81 -5.42
N GLY A 22 -4.21 8.47 -6.11
CA GLY A 22 -5.52 7.89 -6.43
C GLY A 22 -6.52 7.87 -5.26
N PHE A 23 -6.27 8.61 -4.18
CA PHE A 23 -7.18 8.72 -3.02
C PHE A 23 -8.09 9.96 -3.09
N ASP A 24 -8.62 10.26 -4.27
CA ASP A 24 -9.51 11.40 -4.57
C ASP A 24 -10.98 11.16 -4.16
N SER A 25 -11.44 9.91 -4.19
CA SER A 25 -12.78 9.50 -3.75
C SER A 25 -12.74 8.21 -2.92
N PRO A 26 -13.71 7.96 -2.02
CA PRO A 26 -13.74 6.73 -1.23
C PRO A 26 -13.73 5.45 -2.08
N THR A 27 -14.45 5.46 -3.21
CA THR A 27 -14.50 4.32 -4.14
C THR A 27 -13.16 4.08 -4.80
N LYS A 28 -12.51 5.13 -5.33
CA LYS A 28 -11.21 4.99 -6.00
C LYS A 28 -10.09 4.68 -5.02
N ALA A 29 -10.15 5.21 -3.80
CA ALA A 29 -9.26 4.86 -2.71
C ALA A 29 -9.35 3.37 -2.36
N LEU A 30 -10.57 2.81 -2.26
CA LEU A 30 -10.78 1.40 -1.98
C LEU A 30 -10.23 0.52 -3.11
N LEU A 31 -10.55 0.86 -4.37
CA LEU A 31 -10.06 0.13 -5.54
C LEU A 31 -8.53 0.18 -5.65
N THR A 32 -7.93 1.35 -5.40
CA THR A 32 -6.47 1.51 -5.44
C THR A 32 -5.82 0.70 -4.33
N THR A 33 -6.35 0.74 -3.10
CA THR A 33 -5.84 -0.06 -1.98
C THR A 33 -5.88 -1.54 -2.28
N LEU A 34 -6.98 -2.02 -2.87
CA LEU A 34 -7.12 -3.42 -3.22
C LEU A 34 -6.16 -3.83 -4.35
N LYS A 35 -6.08 -3.02 -5.41
CA LYS A 35 -5.18 -3.26 -6.55
C LYS A 35 -3.75 -3.39 -6.08
N GLU A 36 -3.22 -2.41 -5.34
CA GLU A 36 -1.83 -2.43 -4.89
C GLU A 36 -1.54 -3.62 -3.95
N ALA A 37 -2.50 -4.01 -3.09
CA ALA A 37 -2.34 -5.16 -2.22
C ALA A 37 -2.31 -6.49 -3.00
N VAL A 38 -3.17 -6.64 -4.01
CA VAL A 38 -3.23 -7.83 -4.86
C VAL A 38 -1.99 -7.91 -5.77
N ASP A 39 -1.59 -6.79 -6.39
CA ASP A 39 -0.40 -6.73 -7.25
C ASP A 39 0.86 -7.14 -6.47
N ASN A 40 1.05 -6.60 -5.26
CA ASN A 40 2.17 -6.98 -4.38
C ASN A 40 2.15 -8.47 -4.00
N SER A 41 0.95 -9.03 -3.79
CA SER A 41 0.79 -10.45 -3.43
C SER A 41 1.14 -11.37 -4.61
N LEU A 42 0.70 -11.00 -5.82
CA LEU A 42 1.00 -11.73 -7.05
C LEU A 42 2.49 -11.65 -7.38
N ASP A 43 3.08 -10.45 -7.32
CA ASP A 43 4.51 -10.23 -7.51
C ASP A 43 5.36 -11.12 -6.56
N ALA A 44 4.99 -11.16 -5.28
CA ALA A 44 5.70 -11.95 -4.28
C ALA A 44 5.63 -13.46 -4.57
N CYS A 45 4.48 -13.95 -5.06
CA CYS A 45 4.34 -15.36 -5.45
C CYS A 45 5.13 -15.67 -6.71
N GLU A 46 5.08 -14.79 -7.73
CA GLU A 46 5.80 -14.94 -8.99
C GLU A 46 7.32 -14.97 -8.77
N GLU A 47 7.87 -14.03 -8.00
CA GLU A 47 9.30 -13.95 -7.69
C GLU A 47 9.80 -15.19 -6.93
N ALA A 48 8.94 -15.81 -6.12
CA ALA A 48 9.23 -17.03 -5.38
C ALA A 48 8.95 -18.32 -6.18
N GLY A 49 8.41 -18.24 -7.40
CA GLY A 49 8.00 -19.41 -8.19
C GLY A 49 6.85 -20.21 -7.55
N ILE A 50 6.01 -19.56 -6.74
CA ILE A 50 4.87 -20.16 -6.05
C ILE A 50 3.60 -19.91 -6.87
N LEU A 51 2.78 -20.95 -7.08
CA LEU A 51 1.46 -20.76 -7.69
C LEU A 51 0.58 -19.90 -6.74
N PRO A 52 0.12 -18.71 -7.15
CA PRO A 52 -0.57 -17.81 -6.25
C PRO A 52 -1.93 -18.35 -5.80
N SER A 53 -2.19 -18.29 -4.50
CA SER A 53 -3.49 -18.52 -3.87
C SER A 53 -3.78 -17.34 -2.96
N LEU A 54 -4.84 -16.59 -3.28
CA LEU A 54 -5.21 -15.39 -2.56
C LEU A 54 -6.62 -15.47 -1.98
N ASP A 55 -6.75 -15.12 -0.69
CA ASP A 55 -8.03 -14.85 -0.04
C ASP A 55 -8.21 -13.34 0.10
N ILE A 56 -9.28 -12.81 -0.47
CA ILE A 56 -9.61 -11.39 -0.43
C ILE A 56 -10.91 -11.19 0.33
N GLU A 57 -10.88 -10.34 1.34
CA GLU A 57 -12.04 -10.02 2.18
C GLU A 57 -12.20 -8.50 2.32
N ILE A 58 -13.43 -8.02 2.10
CA ILE A 58 -13.79 -6.62 2.29
C ILE A 58 -15.00 -6.57 3.22
N ARG A 59 -14.84 -5.91 4.38
CA ARG A 59 -15.93 -5.70 5.34
C ARG A 59 -16.18 -4.22 5.58
N THR A 60 -17.44 -3.82 5.56
CA THR A 60 -17.85 -2.50 6.06
C THR A 60 -17.81 -2.52 7.59
N VAL A 61 -17.09 -1.58 8.19
CA VAL A 61 -16.90 -1.47 9.66
C VAL A 61 -17.44 -0.16 10.24
N GLY A 62 -18.11 0.64 9.40
CA GLY A 62 -18.78 1.89 9.77
C GLY A 62 -19.04 2.75 8.52
N ASP A 63 -19.59 3.94 8.72
CA ASP A 63 -19.88 4.87 7.63
C ASP A 63 -18.62 5.27 6.88
N ASN A 64 -18.57 4.96 5.58
CA ASN A 64 -17.42 5.14 4.71
C ASN A 64 -16.11 4.54 5.27
N ARG A 65 -16.20 3.47 6.07
CA ARG A 65 -15.04 2.75 6.62
C ARG A 65 -15.09 1.29 6.23
N PHE A 66 -14.02 0.85 5.58
CA PHE A 66 -13.86 -0.50 5.11
C PHE A 66 -12.59 -1.11 5.70
N ARG A 67 -12.68 -2.38 6.10
CA ARG A 67 -11.53 -3.23 6.39
C ARG A 67 -11.30 -4.10 5.15
N VAL A 68 -10.11 -3.98 4.57
CA VAL A 68 -9.64 -4.84 3.47
C VAL A 68 -8.60 -5.79 4.04
N VAL A 69 -8.75 -7.07 3.73
CA VAL A 69 -7.77 -8.12 4.05
C VAL A 69 -7.42 -8.81 2.74
N VAL A 70 -6.14 -8.87 2.43
CA VAL A 70 -5.58 -9.69 1.35
C VAL A 70 -4.60 -10.64 2.02
N ARG A 71 -4.80 -11.94 1.79
CA ARG A 71 -3.90 -12.99 2.26
C ARG A 71 -3.41 -13.75 1.04
N ASP A 72 -2.11 -13.97 0.98
CA ASP A 72 -1.43 -14.76 -0.04
C ASP A 72 -0.68 -15.95 0.58
N ASN A 73 -0.25 -16.86 -0.28
CA ASN A 73 0.64 -17.98 0.04
C ASN A 73 2.09 -17.72 -0.39
N GLY A 74 2.48 -16.47 -0.59
CA GLY A 74 3.81 -16.06 -1.00
C GLY A 74 4.86 -16.29 0.10
N PRO A 75 6.12 -15.89 -0.15
CA PRO A 75 7.24 -16.12 0.77
C PRO A 75 7.12 -15.36 2.11
N GLY A 76 6.17 -14.42 2.19
CA GLY A 76 5.99 -13.53 3.34
C GLY A 76 7.11 -12.49 3.47
N ILE A 77 7.01 -11.67 4.52
CA ILE A 77 7.97 -10.60 4.81
C ILE A 77 8.76 -10.97 6.05
N VAL A 78 10.09 -10.84 5.99
CA VAL A 78 10.97 -10.99 7.15
C VAL A 78 10.53 -10.03 8.25
N LYS A 79 10.22 -10.55 9.45
CA LYS A 79 9.63 -9.78 10.56
C LYS A 79 10.38 -8.48 10.88
N ALA A 80 11.71 -8.49 10.81
CA ALA A 80 12.55 -7.33 11.05
C ALA A 80 12.40 -6.21 9.99
N GLN A 81 11.95 -6.55 8.78
CA GLN A 81 11.76 -5.60 7.67
C GLN A 81 10.36 -4.98 7.66
N ILE A 82 9.36 -5.60 8.31
CA ILE A 82 7.96 -5.12 8.33
C ILE A 82 7.86 -3.62 8.69
N PRO A 83 8.52 -3.11 9.77
CA PRO A 83 8.39 -1.70 10.12
C PRO A 83 8.96 -0.75 9.07
N ARG A 84 9.96 -1.20 8.31
CA ARG A 84 10.59 -0.39 7.26
C ARG A 84 9.74 -0.38 5.99
N ILE A 85 9.23 -1.54 5.57
CA ILE A 85 8.40 -1.67 4.37
C ILE A 85 7.10 -0.88 4.50
N PHE A 86 6.43 -0.95 5.66
CA PHE A 86 5.18 -0.21 5.86
C PHE A 86 5.37 1.20 6.44
N GLY A 87 6.50 1.47 7.09
CA GLY A 87 6.76 2.75 7.78
C GLY A 87 7.62 3.75 6.99
N LYS A 88 8.30 3.32 5.91
CA LYS A 88 9.03 4.23 5.02
C LYS A 88 8.40 4.22 3.63
N LEU A 89 7.96 5.40 3.21
CA LEU A 89 7.52 5.63 1.84
C LEU A 89 8.70 5.44 0.88
N LEU A 90 8.47 4.74 -0.25
CA LEU A 90 9.49 4.34 -1.24
C LEU A 90 10.55 3.35 -0.71
N TYR A 91 10.20 2.49 0.25
CA TYR A 91 11.05 1.39 0.69
C TYR A 91 10.52 0.06 0.14
N GLY A 92 11.09 -0.39 -0.97
CA GLY A 92 10.76 -1.65 -1.64
C GLY A 92 12.01 -2.32 -2.21
N SER A 93 11.88 -3.58 -2.62
CA SER A 93 12.92 -4.35 -3.32
C SER A 93 12.84 -4.25 -4.85
N LYS A 94 11.92 -3.44 -5.38
CA LYS A 94 11.86 -3.03 -6.79
C LYS A 94 12.39 -1.61 -6.95
#